data_AF-A0A4U8RZN2-F1
#
_entry.id   AF-A0A4U8RZN2-F1
#
_cell.length_a   1.000
_cell.length_b   1.000
_cell.length_c   1.000
_cell.angle_alpha   90.00
_cell.angle_beta   90.00
_cell.angle_gamma   90.00
#
_symmetry.space_group_name_H-M   'P 1'
#
loop_
_entity.id
_entity.type
_entity.pdbx_description
1 polymer ?
#
loop_
_entity_poly.entity_id
_entity_poly.type
_entity_poly.pdbx_seq_one_letter_code
_entity_poly.pdbx_strand_id
1 'polypeptide(L)' 'MTKDNKQIREIWDDITEGAEILEEKLDRKGEYMIKRRRLSDGTIIQLRKKSSGGAKAKKRGKEELEVLQ' A
#
# COMPACT_ATOMS: atom_id res chain seq x y z
N MET A 1 7.50 -13.21 -15.51
CA MET A 1 6.10 -13.55 -15.21
C MET A 1 5.65 -12.69 -14.05
N THR A 2 4.79 -11.70 -14.31
CA THR A 2 4.27 -10.70 -13.37
C THR A 2 3.35 -11.36 -12.35
N LYS A 3 3.94 -12.14 -11.44
CA LYS A 3 3.21 -12.68 -10.30
C LYS A 3 2.74 -11.50 -9.44
N ASP A 4 1.43 -11.47 -9.22
CA ASP A 4 0.76 -10.82 -8.09
C ASP A 4 0.32 -9.35 -8.23
N ASN A 5 -0.14 -8.93 -9.42
CA ASN A 5 -1.03 -7.75 -9.53
C ASN A 5 -2.53 -8.10 -9.34
N LYS A 6 -2.90 -9.39 -9.43
CA LYS A 6 -4.29 -9.84 -9.27
C LYS A 6 -4.74 -9.73 -7.81
N GLN A 7 -3.94 -10.25 -6.87
CA GLN A 7 -4.25 -10.23 -5.44
C GLN A 7 -4.46 -8.80 -4.89
N ILE A 8 -3.62 -7.84 -5.30
CA ILE A 8 -3.78 -6.44 -4.86
C ILE A 8 -5.09 -5.84 -5.36
N ARG A 9 -5.52 -6.20 -6.57
CA ARG A 9 -6.80 -5.76 -7.12
C ARG A 9 -7.97 -6.40 -6.38
N GLU A 10 -7.90 -7.70 -6.12
CA GLU A 10 -8.95 -8.42 -5.36
C GLU A 10 -9.12 -7.83 -3.95
N ILE A 11 -8.02 -7.60 -3.22
CA ILE A 11 -8.07 -6.93 -1.91
C ILE A 11 -8.63 -5.52 -2.04
N TRP A 12 -8.22 -4.78 -3.07
CA TRP A 12 -8.72 -3.41 -3.29
C TRP A 12 -10.22 -3.40 -3.55
N ASP A 13 -10.71 -4.29 -4.40
CA ASP A 13 -12.13 -4.36 -4.74
C ASP A 13 -12.95 -4.77 -3.51
N ASP A 14 -12.47 -5.72 -2.71
CA ASP A 14 -13.10 -6.17 -1.46
C ASP A 14 -13.19 -5.06 -0.40
N ILE A 15 -12.09 -4.33 -0.14
CA ILE A 15 -12.09 -3.23 0.85
C ILE A 15 -12.84 -1.98 0.37
N THR A 16 -13.04 -1.83 -0.95
CA THR A 16 -13.74 -0.66 -1.54
C THR A 16 -15.16 -0.96 -1.99
N GLU A 17 -15.67 -2.16 -1.69
CA GLU A 17 -17.05 -2.51 -1.96
C GLU A 17 -17.99 -1.55 -1.23
N GLY A 18 -18.89 -0.90 -1.97
CA GLY A 18 -19.81 0.11 -1.43
C GLY A 18 -19.17 1.44 -1.00
N ALA A 19 -17.87 1.63 -1.20
CA ALA A 19 -17.17 2.87 -0.86
C ALA A 19 -17.43 4.00 -1.89
N GLU A 20 -17.51 5.24 -1.40
CA GLU A 20 -17.68 6.43 -2.23
C GLU A 20 -16.44 6.65 -3.13
N ILE A 21 -16.69 6.94 -4.40
CA ILE A 21 -15.65 7.26 -5.39
C ILE A 21 -15.22 8.70 -5.23
N LEU A 22 -13.95 8.91 -4.91
CA LEU A 22 -13.36 10.26 -4.87
C LEU A 22 -12.60 10.56 -6.15
N GLU A 23 -12.42 11.85 -6.43
CA GLU A 23 -11.59 12.32 -7.54
C GLU A 23 -10.17 11.75 -7.43
N GLU A 24 -9.69 11.20 -8.55
CA GLU A 24 -8.33 10.70 -8.66
C GLU A 24 -7.33 11.85 -8.54
N LYS A 25 -6.19 11.57 -7.91
CA LYS A 25 -5.15 12.59 -7.70
C LYS A 25 -3.84 12.10 -8.29
N LEU A 26 -3.11 12.99 -8.96
CA LEU A 26 -1.73 12.71 -9.34
C LEU A 26 -0.88 12.39 -8.12
N ASP A 27 0.04 11.44 -8.27
CA ASP A 27 1.05 11.19 -7.28
C ASP A 27 1.98 12.41 -7.10
N ARG A 28 2.85 12.37 -6.10
CA ARG A 28 3.76 13.50 -5.80
C ARG A 28 4.69 13.84 -6.97
N LYS A 29 4.88 12.92 -7.92
CA LYS A 29 5.76 13.09 -9.08
C LYS A 29 5.00 13.44 -10.36
N GLY A 30 3.67 13.46 -10.32
CA GLY A 30 2.84 13.68 -11.50
C GLY A 30 2.86 12.51 -12.50
N GLU A 31 3.38 11.34 -12.12
CA GLU A 31 3.63 10.22 -13.04
C GLU A 31 2.41 9.28 -13.16
N TYR A 32 1.58 9.21 -12.12
CA TYR A 32 0.47 8.26 -12.06
C TYR A 32 -0.76 8.86 -11.36
N MET A 33 -1.94 8.49 -11.85
CA MET A 33 -3.22 8.75 -11.18
C MET A 33 -3.42 7.75 -10.03
N ILE A 34 -3.65 8.28 -8.84
CA ILE A 34 -3.94 7.51 -7.63
C ILE A 34 -5.45 7.38 -7.49
N LYS A 35 -5.94 6.13 -7.47
CA LYS A 35 -7.34 5.84 -7.15
C LYS A 35 -7.62 6.14 -5.69
N ARG A 36 -8.74 6.80 -5.41
CA ARG A 36 -9.14 7.19 -4.05
C ARG A 36 -10.56 6.77 -3.78
N ARG A 37 -10.81 6.26 -2.56
CA ARG A 37 -12.14 5.88 -2.09
C ARG A 37 -12.34 6.35 -0.65
N ARG A 38 -13.57 6.70 -0.30
CA ARG A 38 -13.98 6.98 1.08
C ARG A 38 -14.88 5.85 1.58
N LEU A 39 -14.47 5.20 2.65
CA LEU A 39 -15.20 4.14 3.32
C LEU A 39 -16.38 4.71 4.12
N SER A 40 -17.29 3.84 4.54
CA SER A 40 -18.50 4.20 5.28
C SER A 40 -18.22 4.87 6.65
N ASP A 41 -17.09 4.53 7.27
CA ASP A 41 -16.60 5.14 8.51
C ASP A 41 -15.96 6.53 8.29
N GLY A 42 -15.87 6.99 7.04
CA GLY A 42 -15.25 8.25 6.66
C GLY A 42 -13.74 8.14 6.36
N THR A 43 -13.13 6.97 6.53
CA THR A 43 -11.71 6.72 6.21
C THR A 43 -11.45 6.86 4.71
N ILE A 44 -10.36 7.53 4.32
CA ILE A 44 -9.96 7.70 2.91
C ILE A 44 -8.76 6.82 2.59
N ILE A 45 -8.92 5.91 1.62
CA ILE A 45 -7.86 5.00 1.15
C ILE A 45 -7.40 5.35 -0.26
N GLN A 46 -6.14 5.00 -0.56
CA GLN A 46 -5.45 5.36 -1.81
C GLN A 46 -4.71 4.15 -2.39
N LEU A 47 -4.98 3.80 -3.65
CA LEU A 47 -4.24 2.74 -4.35
C LEU A 47 -3.02 3.34 -5.04
N ARG A 48 -1.83 3.08 -4.50
CA ARG A 48 -0.55 3.50 -5.11
C ARG A 48 0.11 2.34 -5.83
N LYS A 49 0.74 2.63 -6.97
CA LYS A 49 1.61 1.66 -7.65
C LYS A 49 2.77 1.30 -6.72
N LYS A 50 3.11 0.00 -6.66
CA LYS A 50 4.29 -0.48 -5.93
C LYS A 50 5.52 0.26 -6.45
N SER A 51 6.31 0.86 -5.56
CA SER A 51 7.61 1.42 -5.93
C SER A 51 8.50 0.30 -6.51
N SER A 52 9.17 0.57 -7.63
CA SER A 52 10.18 -0.35 -8.19
C SER A 52 11.37 -0.54 -7.24
N GLY A 53 11.59 0.42 -6.32
CA GLY A 53 12.42 0.22 -5.14
C GLY A 53 11.63 -0.55 -4.09
N GLY A 54 11.83 -1.87 -4.05
CA GLY A 54 11.33 -2.70 -2.97
C GLY A 54 11.80 -2.14 -1.64
N ALA A 55 10.88 -1.95 -0.69
CA ALA A 55 11.25 -1.77 0.70
C ALA A 55 12.06 -3.01 1.09
N LYS A 56 13.39 -2.88 1.12
CA LYS A 56 14.24 -3.94 1.67
C LYS A 56 13.85 -4.00 3.14
N ALA A 57 13.09 -5.03 3.51
CA ALA A 57 12.94 -5.40 4.90
C ALA A 57 14.36 -5.63 5.43
N LYS A 58 14.90 -4.62 6.12
CA LYS A 58 16.20 -4.72 6.76
C LYS A 58 15.99 -5.73 7.87
N LYS A 59 16.33 -7.00 7.61
CA LYS A 59 16.45 -8.00 8.67
C LYS A 59 17.49 -7.46 9.65
N ARG A 60 17.04 -6.87 10.77
CA ARG A 60 17.93 -6.68 11.92
C ARG A 60 18.25 -8.09 12.39
N GLY A 61 19.51 -8.48 12.28
CA GLY A 61 20.02 -9.66 12.95
C GLY A 61 19.72 -9.54 14.43
N LYS A 62 19.28 -10.64 15.05
CA LYS A 62 19.28 -10.77 16.50
C LYS A 62 20.75 -10.79 16.91
N GLU A 63 21.24 -9.69 17.47
CA GLU A 63 22.53 -9.69 18.17
C GLU A 63 22.21 -9.89 19.66
N GLU A 64 22.87 -10.89 20.25
CA GLU A 64 22.72 -11.31 21.63
C GLU A 64 22.92 -10.15 22.61
N LEU A 65 22.05 -10.08 23.62
CA LEU A 65 22.25 -9.26 24.81
C LEU A 65 23.28 -9.99 25.70
N GLU A 66 24.54 -9.59 25.63
CA GLU A 66 25.45 -9.83 26.75
C GLU A 66 25.07 -8.88 27.90
N VAL A 67 24.47 -9.45 28.94
CA VAL A 67 24.30 -8.79 30.24
C VAL A 67 25.61 -8.97 30.99
N LEU A 68 26.42 -7.91 31.08
CA LEU A 68 27.55 -7.85 32.01
C LEU A 68 26.98 -7.76 33.45
N GLN A 69 27.30 -8.75 34.27
CA GLN A 69 27.16 -8.74 35.73
C GLN A 69 28.42 -8.21 36.39
#